data_AF-A0A3M7Q5L2-F1
#
_entry.id   AF-A0A3M7Q5L2-F1
#
_cell.length_a   1.000
_cell.length_b   1.000
_cell.length_c   1.000
_cell.angle_alpha   90.00
_cell.angle_beta   90.00
_cell.angle_gamma   90.00
#
_symmetry.space_group_name_H-M   'P 1'
#
loop_
_entity.id
_entity.type
_entity.pdbx_description
1 polymer ?
#
loop_
_entity_poly.entity_id
_entity_poly.type
_entity_poly.pdbx_seq_one_letter_code
_entity_poly.pdbx_strand_id
1 'polypeptide(L)'
;MENTQEILLELDEFNNKKDEDCEITQNLENFLEHVAKTGTYTFPWVKVKKLFITKTKNVLSNLNLSSSIQTLSPSKMSLVNQLKSQIIERFESFNNAPFTIQRISELLLKPTNNYTQQEKYLRGLEKCLLVVTTIDPNGNKILVENGYTNGKLSESEETFSKLPSTPLLDQAEIQVNKEDSEPMIHDNQEDVEQNKDQSESN
;
A
#
# COMPACT_ATOMS: atom_id res chain seq x y z
N MET A 1 -23.79 -2.22 9.71
CA MET A 1 -23.10 -3.43 10.21
C MET A 1 -24.15 -4.25 10.92
N GLU A 2 -24.47 -5.45 10.45
CA GLU A 2 -25.70 -6.14 10.86
C GLU A 2 -25.56 -6.97 12.15
N ASN A 3 -24.34 -7.27 12.63
CA ASN A 3 -24.11 -8.18 13.77
C ASN A 3 -23.20 -7.61 14.88
N THR A 4 -23.47 -6.39 15.37
CA THR A 4 -22.59 -5.69 16.34
C THR A 4 -22.34 -6.46 17.64
N GLN A 5 -23.31 -7.24 18.14
CA GLN A 5 -23.16 -8.03 19.37
C GLN A 5 -22.22 -9.23 19.20
N GLU A 6 -22.37 -9.94 18.08
CA GLU A 6 -21.52 -11.08 17.72
C GLU A 6 -20.06 -10.63 17.55
N ILE A 7 -19.85 -9.53 16.83
CA ILE A 7 -18.52 -8.92 16.66
C ILE A 7 -17.90 -8.54 18.00
N LEU A 8 -18.69 -8.01 18.94
CA LEU A 8 -18.18 -7.65 20.26
C LEU A 8 -17.72 -8.88 21.06
N LEU A 9 -18.49 -9.97 21.02
CA LEU A 9 -18.13 -11.24 21.66
C LEU A 9 -16.84 -11.81 21.05
N GLU A 10 -16.76 -11.83 19.73
CA GLU A 10 -15.55 -12.30 19.03
C GLU A 10 -14.33 -11.42 19.32
N LEU A 11 -14.49 -10.10 19.42
CA LEU A 11 -13.40 -9.20 19.82
C LEU A 11 -12.91 -9.52 21.24
N ASP A 12 -13.83 -9.78 22.18
CA ASP A 12 -13.46 -10.12 23.56
C ASP A 12 -12.73 -11.47 23.63
N GLU A 13 -13.22 -12.48 22.92
CA GLU A 13 -12.52 -13.77 22.77
C GLU A 13 -11.15 -13.61 22.12
N PHE A 14 -11.07 -12.85 21.02
CA PHE A 14 -9.83 -12.58 20.30
C PHE A 14 -8.80 -11.87 21.18
N ASN A 15 -9.23 -10.93 22.02
CA ASN A 15 -8.35 -10.22 22.95
C ASN A 15 -7.80 -11.14 24.03
N ASN A 16 -8.55 -12.15 24.47
CA ASN A 16 -8.13 -13.12 25.49
C ASN A 16 -7.19 -14.22 24.95
N LYS A 17 -7.17 -14.46 23.63
CA LYS A 17 -6.25 -15.43 23.01
C LYS A 17 -4.79 -14.96 23.05
N LYS A 18 -3.84 -15.88 22.96
CA LYS A 18 -2.43 -15.53 22.73
C LYS A 18 -2.24 -15.09 21.28
N ASP A 19 -1.17 -14.33 21.00
CA ASP A 19 -0.87 -13.83 19.66
C ASP A 19 -0.73 -14.96 18.63
N GLU A 20 -0.15 -16.11 19.00
CA GLU A 20 -0.02 -17.28 18.12
C GLU A 20 -1.35 -17.97 17.75
N ASP A 21 -2.38 -17.83 18.58
CA ASP A 21 -3.70 -18.47 18.40
C ASP A 21 -4.76 -17.50 17.81
N CYS A 22 -4.35 -16.26 17.53
CA CYS A 22 -5.24 -15.22 17.02
C CYS A 22 -5.50 -15.38 15.51
N GLU A 23 -6.52 -16.14 15.16
CA GLU A 23 -7.07 -16.18 13.81
C GLU A 23 -8.16 -15.11 13.62
N ILE A 24 -8.07 -14.35 12.52
CA ILE A 24 -9.08 -13.34 12.17
C ILE A 24 -10.22 -14.05 11.44
N THR A 25 -11.38 -14.13 12.08
CA THR A 25 -12.60 -14.72 11.53
C THR A 25 -13.20 -13.84 10.43
N GLN A 26 -14.15 -14.39 9.66
CA GLN A 26 -14.87 -13.63 8.65
C GLN A 26 -15.66 -12.45 9.24
N ASN A 27 -16.20 -12.58 10.46
CA ASN A 27 -16.92 -11.50 11.12
C ASN A 27 -15.99 -10.33 11.48
N LEU A 28 -14.77 -10.63 11.94
CA LEU A 28 -13.75 -9.62 12.20
C LEU A 28 -13.20 -8.99 10.90
N GLU A 29 -13.09 -9.75 9.80
CA GLU A 29 -12.80 -9.19 8.47
C GLU A 29 -13.93 -8.25 7.99
N ASN A 30 -15.19 -8.66 8.14
CA ASN A 30 -16.35 -7.83 7.78
C ASN A 30 -16.39 -6.54 8.61
N PHE A 31 -15.98 -6.61 9.88
CA PHE A 31 -15.78 -5.44 10.72
C PHE A 31 -14.72 -4.50 10.11
N LEU A 32 -13.54 -4.99 9.74
CA LEU A 32 -12.50 -4.20 9.09
C LEU A 32 -13.00 -3.58 7.77
N GLU A 33 -13.77 -4.31 6.97
CA GLU A 33 -14.38 -3.78 5.75
C GLU A 33 -15.33 -2.63 6.02
N HIS A 34 -16.11 -2.71 7.10
CA HIS A 34 -16.98 -1.61 7.50
C HIS A 34 -16.18 -0.37 7.89
N VAL A 35 -15.07 -0.53 8.63
CA VAL A 35 -14.18 0.60 8.97
C VAL A 35 -13.56 1.20 7.72
N ALA A 36 -13.15 0.38 6.75
CA ALA A 36 -12.63 0.86 5.47
C ALA A 36 -13.67 1.64 4.65
N LYS A 37 -14.94 1.27 4.73
CA LYS A 37 -16.04 1.95 4.00
C LYS A 37 -16.49 3.25 4.67
N THR A 38 -16.44 3.33 5.99
CA THR A 38 -17.10 4.41 6.76
C THR A 38 -16.16 5.30 7.57
N GLY A 39 -14.95 4.82 7.88
CA GLY A 39 -14.05 5.44 8.85
C GLY A 39 -14.52 5.36 10.30
N THR A 40 -15.63 4.67 10.57
CA THR A 40 -16.19 4.47 11.92
C THR A 40 -15.91 3.05 12.38
N TYR A 41 -15.60 2.88 13.67
CA TYR A 41 -15.20 1.58 14.23
C TYR A 41 -16.07 1.14 15.42
N THR A 42 -17.05 1.95 15.84
CA THR A 42 -18.18 1.59 16.74
C THR A 42 -17.82 1.18 18.18
N PHE A 43 -16.70 0.50 18.41
CA PHE A 43 -16.27 -0.03 19.71
C PHE A 43 -15.09 0.79 20.28
N PRO A 44 -14.81 0.71 21.60
CA PRO A 44 -13.63 1.35 22.17
C PRO A 44 -12.33 0.85 21.53
N TRP A 45 -11.37 1.76 21.31
CA TRP A 45 -10.10 1.44 20.64
C TRP A 45 -9.37 0.26 21.29
N VAL A 46 -9.35 0.20 22.62
CA VAL A 46 -8.72 -0.89 23.39
C VAL A 46 -9.22 -2.28 22.98
N LYS A 47 -10.49 -2.42 22.57
CA LYS A 47 -11.07 -3.69 22.13
C LYS A 47 -10.67 -4.08 20.71
N VAL A 48 -10.47 -3.10 19.83
CA VAL A 48 -10.22 -3.35 18.39
C VAL A 48 -8.73 -3.25 18.03
N LYS A 49 -7.91 -2.61 18.87
CA LYS A 49 -6.49 -2.36 18.61
C LYS A 49 -5.72 -3.64 18.28
N LYS A 50 -5.94 -4.72 19.06
CA LYS A 50 -5.27 -6.00 18.83
C LYS A 50 -5.60 -6.57 17.45
N LEU A 51 -6.87 -6.52 17.04
CA LEU A 51 -7.29 -6.97 15.71
C LEU A 51 -6.53 -6.25 14.59
N PHE A 52 -6.42 -4.92 14.68
CA PHE A 52 -5.68 -4.14 13.68
C PHE A 52 -4.18 -4.46 13.65
N ILE A 53 -3.56 -4.65 14.83
CA ILE A 53 -2.15 -5.04 14.93
C ILE A 53 -1.95 -6.42 14.29
N THR A 54 -2.78 -7.41 14.64
CA THR A 54 -2.71 -8.76 14.07
C THR A 54 -2.93 -8.74 12.56
N LYS A 55 -3.94 -7.99 12.07
CA LYS A 55 -4.15 -7.83 10.62
C LYS A 55 -2.92 -7.24 9.94
N THR A 56 -2.31 -6.23 10.55
CA THR A 56 -1.07 -5.62 10.04
C THR A 56 0.07 -6.65 9.98
N LYS A 57 0.31 -7.41 11.06
CA LYS A 57 1.32 -8.49 11.08
C LYS A 57 1.08 -9.51 9.95
N ASN A 58 -0.16 -9.95 9.75
CA ASN A 58 -0.52 -10.90 8.69
C ASN A 58 -0.23 -10.35 7.30
N VAL A 59 -0.65 -9.11 7.02
CA VAL A 59 -0.40 -8.46 5.72
C VAL A 59 1.10 -8.27 5.49
N LEU A 60 1.84 -7.76 6.47
CA LEU A 60 3.28 -7.52 6.35
C LEU A 60 4.09 -8.80 6.13
N SER A 61 3.69 -9.92 6.73
CA SER A 61 4.29 -11.23 6.49
C SER A 61 4.04 -11.73 5.07
N ASN A 62 2.80 -11.57 4.57
CA ASN A 62 2.40 -12.03 3.24
C ASN A 62 2.97 -11.19 2.09
N LEU A 63 3.25 -9.90 2.30
CA LEU A 63 3.83 -9.02 1.27
C LEU A 63 5.16 -9.50 0.70
N ASN A 64 5.92 -10.27 1.50
CA ASN A 64 7.17 -10.83 1.02
C ASN A 64 6.93 -11.80 -0.15
N LEU A 65 5.82 -12.56 -0.16
CA LEU A 65 5.61 -13.61 -1.16
C LEU A 65 5.21 -13.11 -2.56
N SER A 66 4.65 -11.90 -2.70
CA SER A 66 4.20 -11.41 -4.01
C SER A 66 5.28 -10.66 -4.79
N SER A 67 6.33 -10.19 -4.10
CA SER A 67 7.45 -9.51 -4.74
C SER A 67 8.48 -10.57 -5.11
N SER A 68 9.00 -10.55 -6.33
CA SER A 68 10.10 -11.40 -6.78
C SER A 68 11.29 -11.36 -5.78
N ILE A 69 11.30 -12.24 -4.77
CA ILE A 69 12.27 -12.22 -3.65
C ILE A 69 13.71 -12.48 -4.14
N GLN A 70 13.94 -12.91 -5.38
CA GLN A 70 15.26 -13.33 -5.82
C GLN A 70 16.33 -12.23 -5.99
N THR A 71 16.06 -10.93 -5.78
CA THR A 71 17.08 -9.89 -6.10
C THR A 71 17.20 -8.69 -5.14
N LEU A 72 16.69 -8.75 -3.90
CA LEU A 72 16.95 -7.68 -2.93
C LEU A 72 18.32 -7.87 -2.25
N SER A 73 19.14 -6.82 -2.23
CA SER A 73 20.40 -6.83 -1.49
C SER A 73 20.15 -6.95 0.03
N PRO A 74 21.10 -7.52 0.81
CA PRO A 74 20.96 -7.67 2.26
C PRO A 74 20.62 -6.35 2.98
N SER A 75 21.22 -5.24 2.55
CA SER A 75 20.95 -3.91 3.12
C SER A 75 19.52 -3.44 2.89
N LYS A 76 18.95 -3.70 1.69
CA LYS A 76 17.56 -3.35 1.38
C LYS A 76 16.59 -4.22 2.18
N MET A 77 16.87 -5.51 2.33
CA MET A 77 16.06 -6.42 3.14
C MET A 77 16.03 -5.97 4.61
N SER A 78 17.18 -5.57 5.17
CA SER A 78 17.26 -5.03 6.53
C SER A 78 16.39 -3.78 6.70
N LEU A 79 16.47 -2.83 5.77
CA LEU A 79 15.65 -1.61 5.80
C LEU A 79 14.15 -1.90 5.74
N VAL A 80 13.74 -2.85 4.90
CA VAL A 80 12.34 -3.29 4.80
C VAL A 80 11.86 -3.89 6.13
N ASN A 81 12.67 -4.73 6.77
CA ASN A 81 12.34 -5.34 8.05
C ASN A 81 12.27 -4.31 9.19
N GLN A 82 13.17 -3.32 9.17
CA GLN A 82 13.12 -2.19 10.11
C GLN A 82 11.81 -1.41 9.97
N LEU A 83 11.43 -1.06 8.73
CA LEU A 83 10.19 -0.33 8.45
C LEU A 83 8.94 -1.11 8.89
N LYS A 84 8.90 -2.43 8.66
CA LYS A 84 7.82 -3.28 9.18
C LYS A 84 7.73 -3.24 10.70
N SER A 85 8.87 -3.30 11.38
CA SER A 85 8.93 -3.26 12.84
C SER A 85 8.44 -1.92 13.40
N GLN A 86 8.87 -0.80 12.79
CA GLN A 86 8.42 0.54 13.15
C GLN A 86 6.91 0.72 12.96
N ILE A 87 6.34 0.20 11.87
CA ILE A 87 4.89 0.22 11.62
C ILE A 87 4.13 -0.46 12.76
N ILE A 88 4.58 -1.64 13.22
CA ILE A 88 3.95 -2.38 14.32
C ILE A 88 4.09 -1.62 15.64
N GLU A 89 5.30 -1.19 15.99
CA GLU A 89 5.56 -0.42 17.22
C GLU A 89 4.72 0.86 17.28
N ARG A 90 4.62 1.57 16.14
CA ARG A 90 3.82 2.78 16.05
C ARG A 90 2.34 2.51 16.31
N PHE A 91 1.81 1.42 15.75
CA PHE A 91 0.43 1.01 15.97
C PHE A 91 0.18 0.64 17.44
N GLU A 92 1.13 -0.07 18.06
CA GLU A 92 1.12 -0.43 19.48
C GLU A 92 1.20 0.79 20.39
N SER A 93 1.81 1.90 19.96
CA SER A 93 1.88 3.13 20.74
C SER A 93 0.56 3.93 20.80
N PHE A 94 -0.41 3.64 19.93
CA PHE A 94 -1.64 4.43 19.84
C PHE A 94 -2.57 4.25 21.04
N ASN A 95 -2.92 5.37 21.67
CA ASN A 95 -3.89 5.41 22.77
C ASN A 95 -5.33 5.43 22.24
N ASN A 96 -5.55 5.97 21.05
CA ASN A 96 -6.84 6.04 20.36
C ASN A 96 -6.66 5.73 18.87
N ALA A 97 -7.76 5.44 18.16
CA ALA A 97 -7.69 5.25 16.72
C ALA A 97 -7.22 6.55 16.02
N PRO A 98 -6.27 6.49 15.07
CA PRO A 98 -5.91 7.65 14.26
C PRO A 98 -7.08 8.04 13.34
N PHE A 99 -7.18 9.32 12.97
CA PHE A 99 -8.21 9.76 12.02
C PHE A 99 -8.10 9.11 10.63
N THR A 100 -6.94 8.53 10.33
CA THR A 100 -6.64 7.78 9.12
C THR A 100 -7.06 6.31 9.19
N ILE A 101 -7.80 5.87 10.23
CA ILE A 101 -8.18 4.46 10.40
C ILE A 101 -8.91 3.88 9.17
N GLN A 102 -9.69 4.71 8.47
CA GLN A 102 -10.34 4.33 7.22
C GLN A 102 -9.28 3.93 6.18
N ARG A 103 -8.32 4.81 5.91
CA ARG A 103 -7.25 4.59 4.93
C ARG A 103 -6.36 3.40 5.32
N ILE A 104 -6.06 3.28 6.61
CA ILE A 104 -5.33 2.11 7.14
C ILE A 104 -6.10 0.83 6.82
N SER A 105 -7.41 0.79 7.09
CA SER A 105 -8.25 -0.39 6.84
C SER A 105 -8.28 -0.76 5.35
N GLU A 106 -8.39 0.22 4.45
CA GLU A 106 -8.31 0.00 3.00
C GLU A 106 -6.98 -0.66 2.59
N LEU A 107 -5.86 -0.16 3.13
CA LEU A 107 -4.52 -0.69 2.84
C LEU A 107 -4.31 -2.09 3.41
N LEU A 108 -4.92 -2.41 4.55
CA LEU A 108 -4.83 -3.74 5.16
C LEU A 108 -5.69 -4.78 4.45
N LEU A 109 -6.86 -4.39 3.95
CA LEU A 109 -7.76 -5.30 3.22
C LEU A 109 -7.32 -5.51 1.77
N LYS A 110 -6.79 -4.48 1.12
CA LYS A 110 -6.41 -4.50 -0.30
C LYS A 110 -4.99 -3.99 -0.53
N PRO A 111 -3.96 -4.70 -0.03
CA PRO A 111 -2.58 -4.23 -0.03
C PRO A 111 -2.01 -3.98 -1.43
N THR A 112 -2.49 -4.71 -2.44
CA THR A 112 -2.01 -4.62 -3.82
C THR A 112 -2.81 -3.65 -4.70
N ASN A 113 -3.95 -3.12 -4.24
CA ASN A 113 -4.81 -2.27 -5.07
C ASN A 113 -4.21 -0.88 -5.36
N ASN A 114 -3.45 -0.33 -4.40
CA ASN A 114 -2.91 1.02 -4.49
C ASN A 114 -1.41 1.04 -4.78
N TYR A 115 -0.72 -0.07 -4.46
CA TYR A 115 0.72 -0.16 -4.55
C TYR A 115 1.12 -1.53 -5.11
N THR A 116 1.80 -1.52 -6.24
CA THR A 116 2.36 -2.74 -6.86
C THR A 116 3.70 -3.13 -6.26
N GLN A 117 4.39 -2.18 -5.61
CA GLN A 117 5.70 -2.38 -5.01
C GLN A 117 5.60 -2.37 -3.48
N GLN A 118 6.22 -3.37 -2.83
CA GLN A 118 6.24 -3.52 -1.38
C GLN A 118 6.76 -2.26 -0.66
N GLU A 119 7.83 -1.64 -1.17
CA GLU A 119 8.38 -0.41 -0.56
C GLU A 119 7.36 0.74 -0.55
N LYS A 120 6.64 0.94 -1.65
CA LYS A 120 5.61 1.98 -1.75
C LYS A 120 4.44 1.71 -0.82
N TYR A 121 4.04 0.43 -0.70
CA TYR A 121 3.03 0.02 0.27
C TYR A 121 3.43 0.36 1.69
N LEU A 122 4.63 -0.05 2.11
CA LEU A 122 5.13 0.17 3.46
C LEU A 122 5.21 1.67 3.79
N ARG A 123 5.70 2.49 2.85
CA ARG A 123 5.75 3.95 3.02
C ARG A 123 4.35 4.58 3.06
N GLY A 124 3.41 4.08 2.26
CA GLY A 124 2.02 4.53 2.29
C GLY A 124 1.37 4.26 3.64
N LEU A 125 1.58 3.07 4.20
CA LEU A 125 1.05 2.67 5.50
C LEU A 125 1.71 3.46 6.65
N GLU A 126 3.04 3.57 6.66
CA GLU A 126 3.81 4.36 7.63
C GLU A 126 3.29 5.81 7.71
N LYS A 127 3.12 6.47 6.57
CA LYS A 127 2.58 7.85 6.53
C LYS A 127 1.19 7.96 7.16
N CYS A 128 0.34 6.95 7.00
CA CYS A 128 -0.97 6.93 7.65
C CYS A 128 -0.87 6.81 9.17
N LEU A 129 0.22 6.24 9.70
CA LEU A 129 0.46 6.03 11.13
C LEU A 129 1.23 7.17 11.81
N LEU A 130 1.95 8.00 11.05
CA LEU A 130 2.66 9.17 11.58
C LEU A 130 1.71 10.30 12.01
N VAL A 131 0.42 10.19 11.71
CA VAL A 131 -0.56 11.19 12.11
C VAL A 131 -0.73 11.25 13.63
N VAL A 132 -0.83 12.47 14.15
CA VAL A 132 -0.99 12.71 15.59
C VAL A 132 -2.46 12.87 16.00
N THR A 133 -3.33 13.21 15.07
CA THR A 133 -4.78 13.40 15.25
C THR A 133 -5.52 12.07 15.42
N THR A 134 -6.39 12.00 16.42
CA THR A 134 -7.18 10.82 16.76
C THR A 134 -8.68 11.09 16.59
N ILE A 135 -9.46 10.01 16.57
CA ILE A 135 -10.93 10.04 16.43
C ILE A 135 -11.63 9.16 17.46
N ASP A 136 -12.88 9.51 17.76
CA ASP A 136 -13.80 8.68 18.55
C ASP A 136 -14.32 7.49 17.72
N PRO A 137 -15.02 6.52 18.33
CA PRO A 137 -15.59 5.36 17.62
C PRO A 137 -16.55 5.73 16.47
N ASN A 138 -17.11 6.93 16.46
CA ASN A 138 -18.02 7.45 15.45
C ASN A 138 -17.31 8.24 14.34
N GLY A 139 -15.97 8.37 14.39
CA GLY A 139 -15.18 9.09 13.39
C GLY A 139 -15.01 10.60 13.67
N ASN A 140 -15.47 11.10 14.81
CA ASN A 140 -15.30 12.52 15.15
C ASN A 140 -13.89 12.78 15.68
N LYS A 141 -13.25 13.87 15.24
CA LYS A 141 -11.92 14.26 15.72
C LYS A 141 -11.95 14.57 17.21
N ILE A 142 -11.03 13.96 17.97
CA ILE A 142 -10.83 14.26 19.39
C ILE A 142 -9.80 15.39 19.50
N LEU A 143 -10.24 16.55 19.98
CA LEU A 143 -9.37 17.66 20.34
C LEU A 143 -9.05 17.55 21.83
N VAL A 144 -7.81 17.20 22.18
CA VAL A 144 -7.30 17.29 23.56
C VAL A 144 -6.58 18.62 23.74
N GLU A 145 -6.87 19.33 24.84
CA GLU A 145 -6.38 20.69 25.15
C GLU A 145 -4.85 20.83 25.14
N ASN A 146 -4.09 19.73 25.24
CA ASN A 146 -2.61 19.73 25.23
C ASN A 146 -1.98 19.16 23.95
N GLY A 147 -2.71 19.17 22.83
CA GLY A 147 -2.17 18.78 21.54
C GLY A 147 -2.36 17.29 21.23
N TYR A 148 -2.57 17.03 19.95
CA TYR A 148 -2.83 15.72 19.37
C TYR A 148 -1.82 14.68 19.86
N THR A 149 -2.24 13.72 20.68
CA THR A 149 -1.38 12.63 21.12
C THR A 149 -1.88 11.32 20.53
N ASN A 150 -1.17 10.84 19.51
CA ASN A 150 -1.22 9.43 19.19
C ASN A 150 0.17 8.83 19.32
N GLY A 151 0.45 8.25 20.49
CA GLY A 151 1.71 7.59 20.82
C GLY A 151 2.91 8.53 20.95
N LYS A 152 4.01 7.99 21.48
CA LYS A 152 5.28 8.71 21.64
C LYS A 152 5.96 8.80 20.26
N LEU A 153 6.06 10.01 19.70
CA LEU A 153 7.02 10.27 18.62
C LEU A 153 8.40 10.32 19.28
N SER A 154 9.23 9.31 19.06
CA SER A 154 10.65 9.41 19.37
C SER A 154 11.28 10.45 18.42
N GLU A 155 12.08 11.37 18.97
CA GLU A 155 12.69 12.50 18.22
C GLU A 155 13.68 12.06 17.12
N SER A 156 13.90 10.76 16.92
CA SER A 156 14.86 10.21 15.96
C SER A 156 14.34 10.03 14.52
N GLU A 157 13.06 10.27 14.23
CA GLU A 157 12.45 9.88 12.95
C GLU A 157 12.33 10.99 11.87
N GLU A 158 12.97 12.15 12.03
CA GLU A 158 13.10 13.13 10.91
C GLU A 158 14.04 12.66 9.78
N THR A 159 14.67 11.49 9.90
CA THR A 159 15.76 11.08 9.01
C THR A 159 15.30 10.44 7.68
N PHE A 160 14.07 9.93 7.57
CA PHE A 160 13.60 9.23 6.35
C PHE A 160 12.83 10.10 5.36
N SER A 161 12.31 11.26 5.78
CA SER A 161 11.68 12.23 4.87
C SER A 161 12.66 12.87 3.87
N LYS A 162 13.98 12.69 4.10
CA LYS A 162 15.06 13.17 3.23
C LYS A 162 15.51 12.21 2.13
N LEU A 163 14.96 10.99 2.02
CA LEU A 163 15.27 10.16 0.85
C LEU A 163 14.59 10.77 -0.39
N PRO A 164 15.37 11.11 -1.44
CA PRO A 164 14.82 11.74 -2.63
C PRO A 164 13.80 10.80 -3.26
N SER A 165 12.61 11.35 -3.54
CA SER A 165 11.60 10.71 -4.37
C SER A 165 12.03 10.81 -5.84
N THR A 166 13.08 10.09 -6.22
CA THR A 166 13.45 9.92 -7.64
C THR A 166 13.57 8.43 -7.97
N PRO A 167 13.07 8.00 -9.13
CA PRO A 167 13.32 6.66 -9.62
C PRO A 167 14.79 6.58 -10.03
N LEU A 168 15.59 5.78 -9.32
CA LEU A 168 16.87 5.32 -9.82
C LEU A 168 16.60 4.20 -10.84
N LEU A 169 17.32 4.26 -11.96
CA LEU A 169 17.27 3.41 -13.16
C LEU A 169 16.31 3.86 -14.28
N ASP A 170 16.74 4.84 -15.06
CA ASP A 170 16.59 4.77 -16.52
C ASP A 170 17.81 5.41 -17.20
N GLN A 171 18.92 4.66 -17.22
CA GLN A 171 20.05 4.87 -18.15
C GLN A 171 20.65 3.50 -18.46
N ALA A 172 19.91 2.70 -19.24
CA ALA A 172 20.55 1.74 -20.12
C ALA A 172 20.68 2.45 -21.48
N GLU A 173 21.88 2.92 -21.78
CA GLU A 173 22.26 3.50 -23.06
C GLU A 173 21.93 2.51 -24.20
N ILE A 174 21.04 2.92 -25.10
CA ILE A 174 20.94 2.34 -26.44
C ILE A 174 22.20 2.79 -27.18
N GLN A 175 23.23 1.94 -27.17
CA GLN A 175 24.38 2.09 -28.05
C GLN A 175 23.94 1.77 -29.49
N VAL A 176 23.65 2.82 -30.25
CA VAL A 176 23.55 2.76 -31.71
C VAL A 176 24.97 2.64 -32.25
N ASN A 177 25.39 1.42 -32.57
CA ASN A 177 26.61 1.18 -33.35
C ASN A 177 26.38 1.67 -34.78
N LYS A 178 27.11 2.72 -35.15
CA LYS A 178 27.38 3.11 -36.53
C LYS A 178 28.66 2.43 -36.98
N GLU A 179 28.57 1.65 -38.04
CA GLU A 179 29.60 1.15 -38.96
C GLU A 179 28.80 0.26 -39.94
N ASP A 180 28.91 0.25 -41.24
CA ASP A 180 29.58 1.02 -42.28
C ASP A 180 29.02 0.46 -43.61
N SER A 181 29.19 1.17 -44.73
CA SER A 181 29.07 0.71 -46.14
C SER A 181 27.78 1.02 -46.93
N GLU A 182 27.84 2.09 -47.72
CA GLU A 182 27.17 2.30 -49.02
C GLU A 182 27.76 1.35 -50.11
N PRO A 183 27.27 1.32 -51.37
CA PRO A 183 26.02 1.83 -51.97
C PRO A 183 25.30 0.79 -52.86
N MET A 184 24.11 1.07 -53.40
CA MET A 184 23.72 0.66 -54.77
C MET A 184 22.46 1.40 -55.23
N ILE A 185 22.54 1.92 -56.46
CA ILE A 185 21.59 2.72 -57.22
C ILE A 185 20.68 1.81 -58.06
N HIS A 186 19.39 2.15 -58.19
CA HIS A 186 18.57 2.06 -59.41
C HIS A 186 17.19 2.66 -59.10
N ASP A 187 16.88 3.87 -59.57
CA ASP A 187 16.48 4.32 -60.92
C ASP A 187 14.96 4.26 -61.17
N ASN A 188 14.45 5.46 -61.47
CA ASN A 188 13.37 5.81 -62.39
C ASN A 188 11.90 5.65 -61.97
N GLN A 189 11.28 6.80 -61.68
CA GLN A 189 9.92 7.14 -62.14
C GLN A 189 10.03 8.14 -63.30
N GLU A 190 9.21 7.91 -64.32
CA GLU A 190 8.91 8.67 -65.57
C GLU A 190 9.00 7.65 -66.72
N ASP A 191 8.04 7.44 -67.61
CA ASP A 191 6.80 8.13 -67.95
C ASP A 191 6.02 7.20 -68.95
N VAL A 192 4.84 7.63 -69.40
CA VAL A 192 4.15 7.21 -70.64
C VAL A 192 3.41 5.85 -70.61
N GLU A 193 2.21 5.62 -71.16
CA GLU A 193 1.07 6.36 -71.69
C GLU A 193 0.08 5.28 -72.22
N GLN A 194 -1.22 5.57 -72.13
CA GLN A 194 -2.33 5.08 -72.98
C GLN A 194 -2.79 3.60 -73.06
N ASN A 195 -4.10 3.51 -72.79
CA ASN A 195 -5.16 2.80 -73.54
C ASN A 195 -5.19 1.26 -73.57
N LYS A 196 -6.25 0.71 -72.95
CA LYS A 196 -7.28 -0.01 -73.72
C LYS A 196 -8.62 -0.12 -73.01
N ASP A 197 -9.63 0.27 -73.77
CA ASP A 197 -11.06 0.19 -73.58
C ASP A 197 -11.61 -1.25 -73.43
N GLN A 198 -12.88 -1.26 -72.96
CA GLN A 198 -13.95 -2.26 -73.13
C GLN A 198 -14.04 -3.46 -72.18
N SER A 199 -15.00 -3.37 -71.25
CA SER A 199 -16.30 -4.10 -71.38
C SER A 199 -17.28 -3.59 -70.30
N GLU A 200 -18.36 -2.93 -70.75
CA GLU A 200 -19.77 -3.34 -70.60
C GLU A 200 -20.44 -2.94 -69.27
N SER A 201 -21.35 -1.96 -69.34
CA SER A 201 -22.75 -2.14 -68.93
C SER A 201 -23.57 -0.85 -69.18
N ASN A 202 -24.54 -1.00 -70.10
CA ASN A 202 -25.73 -0.18 -70.40
C ASN A 202 -25.60 1.14 -71.16
#